data_AF-A0A658NLW7-F1
#
_entry.id   AF-A0A658NLW7-F1
#
_cell.length_a   1.000
_cell.length_b   1.000
_cell.length_c   1.000
_cell.angle_alpha   90.00
_cell.angle_beta   90.00
_cell.angle_gamma   90.00
#
_symmetry.space_group_name_H-M   'P 1'
#
loop_
_entity.id
_entity.type
_entity.pdbx_description
1 polymer ?
#
loop_
_entity_poly.entity_id
_entity_poly.type
_entity_poly.pdbx_seq_one_letter_code
_entity_poly.pdbx_strand_id
1 'polypeptide(L)'
;HYTKSSDILEVWFDSGSTFWHVLCGTHPAEHHEHGPEADMYLEGHDQHRGWFHSSLLLGCALFDRAPYRGLLPPGFATDGQGRKMSKSLGNTVDPQTVTAKLGAEIVRLWVAATDYSGDLNIDDKILARVVDAY
;
A
#
# COMPACT_ATOMS: atom_id res chain seq x y z
N HIS A 1 2.16 -42.35 17.81
CA HIS A 1 0.88 -41.68 17.44
C HIS A 1 1.15 -40.20 17.29
N TYR A 2 0.72 -39.57 16.19
CA TYR A 2 0.81 -38.12 15.97
C TYR A 2 -0.60 -37.52 16.01
N THR A 3 -0.72 -36.32 16.57
CA THR A 3 -1.98 -35.55 16.60
C THR A 3 -1.77 -34.24 15.84
N LYS A 4 -2.65 -33.95 14.89
CA LYS A 4 -2.61 -32.71 14.11
C LYS A 4 -3.07 -31.51 14.97
N SER A 5 -2.39 -30.36 14.87
CA SER A 5 -2.88 -29.11 15.45
C SER A 5 -4.03 -28.50 14.62
N SER A 6 -4.98 -27.87 15.32
CA SER A 6 -6.11 -27.14 14.74
C SER A 6 -5.88 -25.63 14.66
N ASP A 7 -4.75 -25.14 15.15
CA ASP A 7 -4.44 -23.72 15.15
C ASP A 7 -4.19 -23.20 13.73
N ILE A 8 -4.48 -21.92 13.53
CA ILE A 8 -4.23 -21.20 12.27
C ILE A 8 -3.11 -20.19 12.46
N LEU A 9 -2.47 -19.83 11.34
CA LEU A 9 -1.51 -18.74 11.33
C LEU A 9 -2.22 -17.39 11.35
N GLU A 10 -1.49 -16.40 11.84
CA GLU A 10 -1.94 -15.03 11.96
C GLU A 10 -1.78 -14.30 10.60
N VAL A 11 -2.66 -13.34 10.30
CA VAL A 11 -2.76 -12.74 8.97
C VAL A 11 -1.54 -11.90 8.56
N TRP A 12 -0.79 -11.34 9.51
CA TRP A 12 0.49 -10.70 9.24
C TRP A 12 1.57 -11.70 8.88
N PHE A 13 1.51 -12.94 9.37
CA PHE A 13 2.38 -14.01 8.89
C PHE A 13 2.12 -14.31 7.41
N ASP A 14 0.85 -14.51 7.04
CA ASP A 14 0.46 -14.80 5.66
C ASP A 14 0.92 -13.67 4.72
N SER A 15 0.53 -12.43 5.02
CA SER A 15 0.94 -11.27 4.22
C SER A 15 2.44 -11.01 4.25
N GLY A 16 3.12 -11.23 5.39
CA GLY A 16 4.57 -11.06 5.50
C GLY A 16 5.38 -12.08 4.69
N SER A 17 4.78 -13.23 4.36
CA SER A 17 5.43 -14.30 3.59
C SER A 17 5.29 -14.16 2.06
N THR A 18 4.64 -13.08 1.59
CA THR A 18 4.35 -12.88 0.16
C THR A 18 5.60 -12.68 -0.68
N PHE A 19 6.66 -12.07 -0.14
CA PHE A 19 7.93 -11.85 -0.84
C PHE A 19 8.51 -13.17 -1.41
N TRP A 20 8.39 -14.26 -0.65
CA TRP A 20 8.85 -15.58 -1.10
C TRP A 20 7.86 -16.21 -2.08
N HIS A 21 6.58 -16.25 -1.70
CA HIS A 21 5.57 -16.96 -2.49
C HIS A 21 5.36 -16.32 -3.86
N VAL A 22 5.29 -15.00 -3.93
CA VAL A 22 5.01 -14.25 -5.15
C VAL A 22 6.28 -14.06 -5.97
N LEU A 23 7.37 -13.57 -5.37
CA LEU A 23 8.57 -13.18 -6.13
C LEU A 23 9.50 -14.35 -6.47
N CYS A 24 9.31 -15.54 -5.92
CA CYS A 24 10.18 -16.70 -6.21
C CYS A 24 9.43 -18.02 -6.44
N GLY A 25 8.29 -18.23 -5.75
CA GLY A 25 7.77 -19.59 -5.57
C GLY A 25 6.70 -20.03 -6.56
N THR A 26 5.77 -19.15 -6.94
CA THR A 26 4.48 -19.61 -7.50
C THR A 26 4.13 -19.06 -8.87
N HIS A 27 4.85 -18.04 -9.36
CA HIS A 27 4.52 -17.31 -10.60
C HIS A 27 5.64 -17.49 -11.65
N PRO A 28 5.67 -18.62 -12.37
CA PRO A 28 6.82 -19.02 -13.21
C PRO A 28 7.12 -18.07 -14.38
N ALA A 29 6.19 -17.20 -14.79
CA ALA A 29 6.40 -16.20 -15.83
C ALA A 29 6.79 -14.81 -15.30
N GLU A 30 6.51 -14.52 -14.02
CA GLU A 30 6.57 -13.18 -13.42
C GLU A 30 7.18 -13.33 -12.01
N HIS A 31 8.46 -13.68 -11.95
CA HIS A 31 9.21 -13.84 -10.70
C HIS A 31 10.64 -13.32 -10.85
N HIS A 32 11.30 -13.08 -9.72
CA HIS A 32 12.70 -12.73 -9.72
C HIS A 32 13.54 -13.95 -10.07
N GLU A 33 14.49 -13.75 -10.99
CA GLU A 33 15.49 -14.77 -11.32
C GLU A 33 16.35 -15.12 -10.09
N HIS A 34 16.57 -14.15 -9.19
CA HIS A 34 17.40 -14.29 -8.00
C HIS A 34 16.78 -13.64 -6.77
N GLY A 35 16.55 -14.47 -5.74
CA GLY A 35 16.21 -14.01 -4.40
C GLY A 35 14.83 -13.32 -4.29
N PRO A 36 14.25 -13.30 -3.09
CA PRO A 36 12.89 -12.80 -2.92
C PRO A 36 12.86 -11.30 -2.59
N GLU A 37 13.93 -10.57 -2.92
CA GLU A 37 14.14 -9.20 -2.51
C GLU A 37 13.61 -8.23 -3.56
N ALA A 38 12.66 -7.38 -3.18
CA ALA A 38 12.14 -6.31 -4.02
C ALA A 38 13.02 -5.05 -3.96
N ASP A 39 13.08 -4.28 -5.04
CA ASP A 39 13.75 -2.98 -5.01
C ASP A 39 13.03 -1.98 -4.09
N MET A 40 11.69 -2.04 -4.02
CA MET A 40 10.92 -1.13 -3.20
C MET A 40 9.60 -1.75 -2.72
N TYR A 41 9.27 -1.49 -1.46
CA TYR A 41 7.94 -1.68 -0.89
C TYR A 41 7.27 -0.30 -0.76
N LEU A 42 6.02 -0.19 -1.23
CA LEU A 42 5.24 1.04 -1.23
C LEU A 42 3.83 0.75 -0.72
N GLU A 43 3.55 1.19 0.50
CA GLU A 43 2.25 1.08 1.17
C GLU A 43 2.12 2.15 2.25
N GLY A 44 0.90 2.44 2.70
CA GLY A 44 0.64 3.48 3.71
C GLY A 44 1.48 3.34 4.99
N HIS A 45 1.75 4.48 5.64
CA HIS A 45 2.58 4.55 6.86
C HIS A 45 2.13 3.62 8.01
N ASP A 46 0.85 3.23 8.09
CA ASP A 46 0.37 2.24 9.07
C ASP A 46 1.05 0.87 8.95
N GLN A 47 1.59 0.53 7.78
CA GLN A 47 2.24 -0.76 7.53
C GLN A 47 3.57 -0.94 8.25
N HIS A 48 4.16 0.11 8.84
CA HIS A 48 5.33 -0.02 9.72
C HIS A 48 5.13 -0.97 10.90
N ARG A 49 3.88 -1.14 11.36
CA ARG A 49 3.52 -2.09 12.43
C ARG A 49 2.75 -3.31 11.93
N GLY A 50 2.52 -3.39 10.62
CA GLY A 50 1.84 -4.48 9.95
C GLY A 50 2.79 -5.15 8.96
N TRP A 51 2.46 -5.02 7.67
CA TRP A 51 3.09 -5.78 6.60
C TRP A 51 4.60 -5.57 6.46
N PHE A 52 5.11 -4.35 6.64
CA PHE A 52 6.55 -4.09 6.56
C PHE A 52 7.31 -4.80 7.67
N HIS A 53 6.73 -4.84 8.87
CA HIS A 53 7.35 -5.46 10.04
C HIS A 53 7.34 -6.98 9.93
N SER A 54 6.20 -7.58 9.57
CA SER A 54 6.11 -9.03 9.42
C SER A 54 6.99 -9.54 8.28
N SER A 55 7.02 -8.83 7.14
CA SER A 55 7.93 -9.14 6.03
C SER A 55 9.40 -9.05 6.45
N LEU A 56 9.78 -8.01 7.21
CA LEU A 56 11.15 -7.85 7.72
C LEU A 56 11.54 -9.02 8.63
N LEU A 57 10.70 -9.40 9.58
CA LEU A 57 10.99 -10.49 10.51
C LEU A 57 11.17 -11.82 9.77
N LEU A 58 10.31 -12.12 8.80
CA LEU A 58 10.40 -13.35 8.00
C LEU A 58 11.59 -13.33 7.05
N GLY A 59 11.88 -12.20 6.40
CA GLY A 59 13.06 -12.04 5.57
C GLY A 59 14.36 -12.26 6.36
N CYS A 60 14.47 -11.63 7.54
CA CYS A 60 15.61 -11.82 8.43
C CYS A 60 15.72 -13.27 8.91
N ALA A 61 14.61 -13.90 9.27
CA ALA A 61 14.63 -15.28 9.77
C ALA A 61 15.02 -16.32 8.70
N LEU A 62 14.73 -16.06 7.41
CA LEU A 62 14.97 -17.00 6.32
C LEU A 62 16.23 -16.70 5.50
N PHE A 63 16.61 -15.42 5.39
CA PHE A 63 17.66 -14.94 4.48
C PHE A 63 18.66 -13.97 5.12
N ASP A 64 18.59 -13.76 6.44
CA ASP A 64 19.43 -12.83 7.20
C ASP A 64 19.40 -11.37 6.68
N ARG A 65 18.34 -10.99 5.94
CA ARG A 65 18.16 -9.63 5.42
C ARG A 65 16.70 -9.28 5.20
N ALA A 66 16.40 -7.98 5.07
CA ALA A 66 15.07 -7.51 4.70
C ALA A 66 14.69 -8.00 3.28
N PRO A 67 13.40 -8.26 3.01
CA PRO A 67 12.93 -8.67 1.68
C PRO A 67 12.75 -7.47 0.72
N TYR A 68 13.25 -6.30 1.07
CA TYR A 68 13.16 -5.08 0.28
C TYR A 68 14.41 -4.21 0.46
N ARG A 69 14.79 -3.49 -0.60
CA ARG A 69 15.92 -2.55 -0.61
C ARG A 69 15.52 -1.13 -0.19
N GLY A 70 14.27 -0.76 -0.42
CA GLY A 70 13.71 0.55 -0.08
C GLY A 70 12.27 0.46 0.43
N LEU A 71 11.91 1.41 1.30
CA LEU A 71 10.55 1.61 1.79
C LEU A 71 10.09 3.02 1.43
N LEU A 72 8.92 3.14 0.81
CA LEU A 72 8.28 4.42 0.51
C LEU A 72 6.86 4.43 1.10
N PRO A 73 6.67 4.94 2.32
CA PRO A 73 5.35 5.03 2.92
C PRO A 73 4.67 6.38 2.65
N PRO A 74 3.69 6.47 1.71
CA PRO A 74 2.88 7.67 1.58
C PRO A 74 2.00 7.90 2.81
N GLY A 75 1.63 9.17 3.04
CA GLY A 75 0.62 9.54 4.02
C GLY A 75 -0.80 9.09 3.62
N PHE A 76 -1.78 9.39 4.47
CA PHE A 76 -3.17 9.00 4.22
C PHE A 76 -3.89 10.01 3.35
N ALA A 77 -4.84 9.53 2.54
CA ALA A 77 -5.83 10.42 1.94
C ALA A 77 -6.79 10.95 3.01
N THR A 78 -6.89 12.27 3.11
CA THR A 78 -7.71 13.01 4.08
C THR A 78 -8.69 13.92 3.34
N ASP A 79 -9.76 14.35 4.03
CA ASP A 79 -10.67 15.34 3.43
C ASP A 79 -9.97 16.70 3.22
N GLY A 80 -10.62 17.64 2.53
CA GLY A 80 -10.06 18.99 2.30
C GLY A 80 -9.75 19.80 3.57
N GLN A 81 -10.15 19.33 4.75
CA GLN A 81 -9.82 19.93 6.05
C GLN A 81 -8.72 19.16 6.79
N GLY A 82 -8.10 18.14 6.18
CA GLY A 82 -7.07 17.32 6.81
C GLY A 82 -7.61 16.31 7.82
N ARG A 83 -8.91 16.02 7.80
CA ARG A 83 -9.51 15.03 8.71
C ARG A 83 -9.53 13.66 8.06
N LYS A 84 -9.34 12.63 8.87
CA LYS A 84 -9.49 11.24 8.44
C LYS A 84 -10.88 11.04 7.82
N MET A 85 -10.91 10.46 6.63
CA MET A 85 -12.17 10.14 5.95
C MET A 85 -12.91 9.03 6.71
N SER A 86 -14.21 9.21 6.91
CA SER A 86 -15.08 8.15 7.44
C SER A 86 -16.48 8.25 6.84
N LYS A 87 -17.14 7.09 6.70
CA LYS A 87 -18.51 7.02 6.20
C LYS A 87 -19.50 7.74 7.14
N SER A 88 -19.28 7.69 8.45
CA SER A 88 -20.15 8.32 9.44
C SER A 88 -20.04 9.86 9.46
N LEU A 89 -18.88 10.42 9.11
CA LEU A 89 -18.68 11.86 8.96
C LEU A 89 -19.15 12.38 7.59
N GLY A 90 -19.42 11.49 6.63
CA GLY A 90 -19.85 11.85 5.28
C GLY A 90 -18.79 12.59 4.46
N ASN A 91 -17.53 12.62 4.93
CA ASN A 91 -16.41 13.30 4.28
C ASN A 91 -15.57 12.36 3.40
N THR A 92 -16.14 11.23 2.98
CA THR A 92 -15.43 10.27 2.12
C THR A 92 -15.59 10.68 0.67
N VAL A 93 -14.48 10.78 -0.05
CA VAL A 93 -14.47 10.94 -1.50
C VAL A 93 -14.34 9.56 -2.13
N ASP A 94 -15.34 9.16 -2.90
CA ASP A 94 -15.32 7.88 -3.62
C ASP A 94 -14.51 8.02 -4.92
N PRO A 95 -13.40 7.27 -5.08
CA PRO A 95 -12.58 7.31 -6.29
C PRO A 95 -13.35 7.02 -7.57
N GLN A 96 -14.36 6.14 -7.53
CA GLN A 96 -15.16 5.82 -8.72
C GLN A 96 -16.02 7.00 -9.15
N THR A 97 -16.63 7.68 -8.19
CA THR A 97 -17.44 8.88 -8.44
C THR A 97 -16.59 10.01 -9.03
N VAL A 98 -15.38 10.23 -8.51
CA VAL A 98 -14.46 11.25 -9.06
C VAL A 98 -14.00 10.87 -10.47
N THR A 99 -13.61 9.61 -10.67
CA THR A 99 -13.17 9.10 -11.98
C THR A 99 -14.25 9.23 -13.04
N ALA A 100 -15.51 8.94 -12.69
CA ALA A 100 -16.64 9.07 -13.61
C ALA A 100 -16.94 10.54 -14.00
N LYS A 101 -16.67 11.50 -13.10
CA LYS A 101 -16.92 12.92 -13.33
C LYS A 101 -15.79 13.64 -14.06
N LEU A 102 -14.55 13.36 -13.67
CA LEU A 102 -13.36 14.12 -14.11
C LEU A 102 -12.40 13.30 -14.97
N GLY A 103 -12.58 11.98 -15.06
CA GLY A 103 -11.66 11.07 -15.72
C GLY A 103 -10.54 10.56 -14.80
N ALA A 104 -10.01 9.38 -15.12
CA ALA A 104 -8.95 8.74 -14.33
C ALA A 104 -7.62 9.53 -14.39
N GLU A 105 -7.38 10.28 -15.46
CA GLU A 105 -6.17 11.08 -15.65
C GLU A 105 -6.07 12.21 -14.64
N ILE A 106 -7.18 12.89 -14.35
CA ILE A 106 -7.22 13.95 -13.34
C ILE A 106 -6.90 13.42 -11.94
N VAL A 107 -7.39 12.21 -11.62
CA VAL A 107 -7.06 11.55 -10.34
C VAL A 107 -5.56 11.25 -10.26
N ARG A 108 -4.96 10.73 -11.34
CA ARG A 108 -3.50 10.46 -11.40
C ARG A 108 -2.68 11.74 -11.31
N LEU A 109 -3.13 12.81 -11.98
CA LEU A 109 -2.46 14.11 -11.94
C LEU A 109 -2.51 14.70 -10.52
N TRP A 110 -3.64 14.58 -9.82
CA TRP A 110 -3.75 14.99 -8.42
C TRP A 110 -2.75 14.24 -7.52
N VAL A 111 -2.67 12.91 -7.65
CA VAL A 111 -1.68 12.11 -6.90
C VAL A 111 -0.25 12.57 -7.22
N ALA A 112 0.08 12.80 -8.48
CA ALA A 112 1.42 13.22 -8.91
C ALA A 112 1.77 14.65 -8.45
N ALA A 113 0.79 15.54 -8.34
CA ALA A 113 0.97 16.93 -7.91
C ALA A 113 1.02 17.10 -6.39
N THR A 114 0.69 16.06 -5.62
CA THR A 114 0.60 16.13 -4.16
C THR A 114 1.90 15.64 -3.52
N ASP A 115 2.36 16.35 -2.48
CA ASP A 115 3.47 15.89 -1.65
C ASP A 115 3.02 14.68 -0.82
N TYR A 116 3.52 13.50 -1.19
CA TYR A 116 3.16 12.22 -0.58
C TYR A 116 3.81 12.00 0.80
N SER A 117 4.76 12.84 1.22
CA SER A 117 5.43 12.71 2.52
C SER A 117 4.50 13.06 3.68
N GLY A 118 3.44 13.83 3.43
CA GLY A 118 2.35 14.12 4.35
C GLY A 118 1.03 13.51 3.93
N ASP A 119 -0.03 13.85 4.66
CA ASP A 119 -1.39 13.43 4.31
C ASP A 119 -1.89 14.15 3.04
N LEU A 120 -2.54 13.39 2.17
CA LEU A 120 -3.03 13.83 0.87
C LEU A 120 -4.46 14.35 1.01
N ASN A 121 -4.61 15.66 1.11
CA ASN A 121 -5.93 16.29 1.17
C ASN A 121 -6.65 16.22 -0.18
N ILE A 122 -7.91 15.77 -0.16
CA ILE A 122 -8.78 15.76 -1.34
C ILE A 122 -10.11 16.46 -1.06
N ASP A 123 -10.46 17.43 -1.91
CA ASP A 123 -11.79 18.01 -2.02
C ASP A 123 -12.07 18.46 -3.46
N ASP A 124 -13.33 18.81 -3.73
CA ASP A 124 -13.76 19.24 -5.07
C ASP A 124 -13.01 20.50 -5.53
N LYS A 125 -12.55 21.37 -4.62
CA LYS A 125 -11.83 22.60 -4.95
C LYS A 125 -10.38 22.31 -5.36
N ILE A 126 -9.72 21.38 -4.68
CA ILE A 126 -8.38 20.88 -4.99
C ILE A 126 -8.43 20.19 -6.35
N LEU A 127 -9.44 19.34 -6.58
CA LEU A 127 -9.62 18.68 -7.88
C LEU A 127 -9.90 19.68 -9.00
N ALA A 128 -10.74 20.69 -8.77
CA ALA A 128 -10.98 21.75 -9.75
C ALA A 128 -9.70 22.50 -10.11
N ARG A 129 -8.83 22.80 -9.13
CA ARG A 129 -7.52 23.42 -9.38
C ARG A 129 -6.58 22.53 -10.20
N VAL A 130 -6.62 21.22 -9.99
CA VAL A 130 -5.83 20.26 -10.78
C VAL A 130 -6.33 20.21 -12.22
N VAL A 131 -7.66 20.29 -12.43
CA VAL A 131 -8.27 20.39 -13.77
C VAL A 131 -7.88 21.71 -14.44
N ASP A 132 -7.95 22.85 -13.74
CA ASP A 132 -7.58 24.16 -14.31
C ASP A 132 -6.09 24.26 -14.69
N ALA A 133 -5.24 23.48 -14.02
CA ALA A 133 -3.80 23.41 -14.30
C ALA A 133 -3.43 22.46 -15.46
N TYR A 134 -4.37 21.64 -15.92
CA TYR A 134 -4.21 20.67 -17.02
C TYR A 134 -4.57 21.32 -18.36
#